data_AF-A0A354GFG9-F1
#
_entry.id   AF-A0A354GFG9-F1
#
_cell.length_a   1.000
_cell.length_b   1.000
_cell.length_c   1.000
_cell.angle_alpha   90.00
_cell.angle_beta   90.00
_cell.angle_gamma   90.00
#
_symmetry.space_group_name_H-M   'P 1'
#
loop_
_entity.id
_entity.type
_entity.pdbx_description
1 polymer ?
#
loop_
_entity_poly.entity_id
_entity_poly.type
_entity_poly.pdbx_seq_one_letter_code
_entity_poly.pdbx_strand_id
1 'polypeptide(L)'
;MAKISANRGDIAEGIMGAALTAKFIKRQLGQTVDNLPQVNATDIDAVLAKFFRSGGIYRKTVRDVPKPFDFIPQGAPGNEIETTVNVVRELMFSDKVVFKLTLPQAAMDFLSKQSNRTQVRDIFERAVRYANNDPTFIREANRLATNAKNDNILVDADGVSNQLETKVDIGLSANGRKIGKQISLKTESGRQFAQVKGFGIAEFDKLFDNNMGIIVDGSVKTAFNNYIKEFNVTDAYSFRAQTSKDVTGSVWGTKLKKAATIYYKGAEKQIKTQINALNFRRKLAATIRYGATRGDKDIQLVKFAGAQGAYSERTFGPEFEDAIENADLSVVSNFTDNPTIKINSNNKLLVQFRARVDADKRADGYKILLRQLLEAGTGFFYL
;
A
#
# COMPACT_ATOMS: atom_id res chain seq x y z
N MET A 1 8.98 -16.34 -19.27
CA MET A 1 9.49 -15.60 -18.09
C MET A 1 9.88 -16.60 -17.01
N ALA A 2 11.07 -16.48 -16.43
CA ALA A 2 11.49 -17.32 -15.31
C ALA A 2 10.54 -17.10 -14.10
N LYS A 3 10.25 -18.17 -13.36
CA LYS A 3 9.39 -18.09 -12.17
C LYS A 3 10.13 -17.31 -11.09
N ILE A 4 9.63 -16.12 -10.75
CA ILE A 4 10.15 -15.32 -9.64
C ILE A 4 9.89 -16.11 -8.33
N SER A 5 10.96 -16.38 -7.59
CA SER A 5 10.92 -17.22 -6.38
C SER A 5 10.38 -16.49 -5.15
N ALA A 6 10.20 -15.18 -5.22
CA ALA A 6 9.80 -14.32 -4.10
C ALA A 6 8.52 -13.52 -4.40
N ASN A 7 7.88 -13.03 -3.34
CA ASN A 7 6.68 -12.20 -3.45
C ASN A 7 7.04 -10.85 -4.10
N ARG A 8 6.31 -10.50 -5.16
CA ARG A 8 6.52 -9.24 -5.89
C ARG A 8 6.19 -8.00 -5.06
N GLY A 9 5.29 -8.10 -4.07
CA GLY A 9 4.97 -7.05 -3.10
C GLY A 9 6.20 -6.67 -2.29
N ASP A 10 6.77 -7.65 -1.57
CA ASP A 10 8.00 -7.49 -0.78
C ASP A 10 9.16 -6.95 -1.64
N ILE A 11 9.33 -7.48 -2.87
CA ILE A 11 10.33 -6.96 -3.82
C ILE A 11 10.07 -5.48 -4.15
N ALA A 12 8.81 -5.10 -4.37
CA ALA A 12 8.44 -3.72 -4.70
C ALA A 12 8.71 -2.75 -3.56
N GLU A 13 8.49 -3.17 -2.31
CA GLU A 13 8.80 -2.35 -1.12
C GLU A 13 10.29 -2.02 -1.05
N GLY A 14 11.16 -3.02 -1.26
CA GLY A 14 12.61 -2.82 -1.29
C GLY A 14 13.07 -1.92 -2.45
N ILE A 15 12.51 -2.08 -3.64
CA ILE A 15 12.84 -1.25 -4.81
C ILE A 15 12.36 0.19 -4.64
N MET A 16 11.14 0.38 -4.15
CA MET A 16 10.59 1.71 -3.90
C MET A 16 11.36 2.43 -2.79
N GLY A 17 11.65 1.77 -1.67
CA GLY A 17 12.48 2.34 -0.60
C GLY A 17 13.86 2.77 -1.11
N ALA A 18 14.49 1.95 -1.96
CA ALA A 18 15.75 2.31 -2.60
C ALA A 18 15.63 3.50 -3.58
N ALA A 19 14.51 3.64 -4.30
CA ALA A 19 14.24 4.77 -5.18
C ALA A 19 14.09 6.10 -4.42
N LEU A 20 13.32 6.08 -3.32
CA LEU A 20 13.15 7.27 -2.47
C LEU A 20 14.49 7.65 -1.82
N THR A 21 15.25 6.66 -1.35
CA THR A 21 16.60 6.87 -0.82
C THR A 21 17.53 7.50 -1.87
N ALA A 22 17.50 6.98 -3.10
CA ALA A 22 18.28 7.53 -4.20
C ALA A 22 17.93 8.99 -4.45
N LYS A 23 16.65 9.38 -4.37
CA LYS A 23 16.23 10.78 -4.53
C LYS A 23 16.83 11.70 -3.48
N PHE A 24 16.83 11.29 -2.21
CA PHE A 24 17.46 12.08 -1.14
C PHE A 24 18.97 12.21 -1.31
N ILE A 25 19.64 11.18 -1.85
CA ILE A 25 21.10 11.16 -2.03
C ILE A 25 21.54 11.94 -3.27
N LYS A 26 20.76 11.89 -4.35
CA LYS A 26 21.16 12.43 -5.65
C LYS A 26 21.03 13.95 -5.65
N ARG A 27 22.14 14.61 -5.29
CA ARG A 27 22.33 16.07 -5.24
C ARG A 27 23.61 16.41 -6.01
N GLN A 28 23.59 17.42 -6.87
CA GLN A 28 24.78 17.91 -7.57
C GLN A 28 24.99 19.41 -7.29
N LEU A 29 26.25 19.81 -7.27
CA LEU A 29 26.65 21.22 -7.16
C LEU A 29 26.14 22.01 -8.38
N GLY A 30 25.56 23.19 -8.16
CA GLY A 30 25.00 24.04 -9.22
C GLY A 30 23.55 23.74 -9.62
N GLN A 31 22.87 22.85 -8.90
CA GLN A 31 21.43 22.59 -9.11
C GLN A 31 20.57 23.60 -8.34
N THR A 32 19.39 23.89 -8.88
CA THR A 32 18.33 24.62 -8.17
C THR A 32 17.29 23.64 -7.66
N VAL A 33 16.39 24.12 -6.78
CA VAL A 33 15.22 23.35 -6.33
C VAL A 33 14.41 22.81 -7.51
N ASP A 34 14.32 23.59 -8.59
CA ASP A 34 13.59 23.23 -9.81
C ASP A 34 14.37 22.28 -10.73
N ASN A 35 15.66 22.06 -10.47
CA ASN A 35 16.57 21.26 -11.30
C ASN A 35 17.31 20.17 -10.49
N LEU A 36 16.69 19.64 -9.44
CA LEU A 36 17.23 18.45 -8.76
C LEU A 36 17.13 17.23 -9.69
N PRO A 37 18.17 16.38 -9.71
CA PRO A 37 18.32 15.36 -10.72
C PRO A 37 17.25 14.30 -10.53
N GLN A 38 16.74 13.79 -11.65
CA GLN A 38 15.83 12.66 -11.62
C GLN A 38 16.58 11.38 -11.27
N VAL A 39 15.94 10.54 -10.45
CA VAL A 39 16.41 9.18 -10.16
C VAL A 39 16.14 8.28 -11.35
N ASN A 40 17.00 7.30 -11.60
CA ASN A 40 16.80 6.27 -12.60
C ASN A 40 17.06 4.86 -12.01
N ALA A 41 16.90 3.82 -12.82
CA ALA A 41 17.07 2.44 -12.37
C ALA A 41 18.49 2.12 -11.87
N THR A 42 19.52 2.75 -12.44
CA THR A 42 20.92 2.59 -12.02
C THR A 42 21.14 3.14 -10.62
N ASP A 43 20.50 4.27 -10.28
CA ASP A 43 20.58 4.85 -8.94
C ASP A 43 19.96 3.92 -7.88
N ILE A 44 18.81 3.30 -8.19
CA ILE A 44 18.17 2.28 -7.34
C ILE A 44 19.10 1.09 -7.15
N ASP A 45 19.67 0.58 -8.24
CA ASP A 45 20.60 -0.55 -8.22
C ASP A 45 21.84 -0.25 -7.36
N ALA A 46 22.34 0.98 -7.40
CA ALA A 46 23.47 1.44 -6.59
C ALA A 46 23.12 1.47 -5.09
N VAL A 47 21.94 1.99 -4.72
CA VAL A 47 21.45 1.98 -3.33
C VAL A 47 21.35 0.55 -2.81
N LEU A 48 20.68 -0.34 -3.54
CA LEU A 48 20.55 -1.75 -3.15
C LEU A 48 21.93 -2.43 -3.03
N ALA A 49 22.84 -2.19 -3.99
CA ALA A 49 24.18 -2.77 -3.94
C ALA A 49 25.01 -2.27 -2.74
N LYS A 50 24.83 -1.01 -2.32
CA LYS A 50 25.48 -0.49 -1.10
C LYS A 50 24.84 -1.07 0.16
N PHE A 51 23.51 -1.18 0.18
CA PHE A 51 22.77 -1.83 1.26
C PHE A 51 23.27 -3.27 1.51
N PHE A 52 23.27 -4.14 0.49
CA PHE A 52 23.69 -5.53 0.67
C PHE A 52 25.18 -5.66 1.04
N ARG A 53 26.05 -4.79 0.52
CA ARG A 53 27.48 -4.76 0.92
C ARG A 53 27.70 -4.31 2.36
N SER A 54 26.78 -3.52 2.92
CA SER A 54 26.87 -3.00 4.29
C SER A 54 26.36 -3.96 5.37
N GLY A 55 25.81 -5.12 4.99
CA GLY A 55 25.26 -6.09 5.95
C GLY A 55 23.90 -5.72 6.55
N GLY A 56 23.13 -4.80 5.94
CA GLY A 56 21.71 -4.60 6.28
C GLY A 56 21.28 -3.18 6.64
N ILE A 57 22.12 -2.14 6.57
CA ILE A 57 21.72 -0.73 6.65
C ILE A 57 22.65 0.14 5.81
N TYR A 58 22.12 0.85 4.82
CA TYR A 58 22.90 1.82 4.05
C TYR A 58 22.84 3.21 4.67
N ARG A 59 24.00 3.88 4.82
CA ARG A 59 24.12 5.24 5.32
C ARG A 59 24.95 6.07 4.36
N LYS A 60 24.52 7.29 4.09
CA LYS A 60 25.25 8.24 3.24
C LYS A 60 25.08 9.66 3.77
N THR A 61 26.19 10.38 3.91
CA THR A 61 26.18 11.83 4.11
C THR A 61 26.20 12.53 2.75
N VAL A 62 25.32 13.50 2.56
CA VAL A 62 25.20 14.32 1.35
C VAL A 62 25.10 15.79 1.74
N ARG A 63 25.73 16.67 0.97
CA ARG A 63 25.65 18.12 1.25
C ARG A 63 24.30 18.68 0.80
N ASP A 64 23.91 19.79 1.39
CA ASP A 64 22.82 20.60 0.87
C ASP A 64 23.18 21.21 -0.48
N VAL A 65 22.13 21.53 -1.25
CA VAL A 65 22.21 22.14 -2.56
C VAL A 65 22.02 23.64 -2.40
N PRO A 66 23.01 24.45 -2.83
CA PRO A 66 22.90 25.91 -2.82
C PRO A 66 21.72 26.41 -3.64
N LYS A 67 20.90 27.32 -3.11
CA LYS A 67 19.94 28.09 -3.89
C LYS A 67 20.60 29.34 -4.48
N PRO A 68 20.55 29.56 -5.81
CA PRO A 68 20.76 30.89 -6.36
C PRO A 68 19.66 31.83 -5.82
N PHE A 69 20.01 33.07 -5.50
CA PHE A 69 19.01 34.08 -5.16
C PHE A 69 18.15 34.40 -6.40
N ASP A 70 16.83 34.27 -6.31
CA ASP A 70 15.91 34.67 -7.38
C ASP A 70 15.59 36.18 -7.40
N PHE A 71 16.01 36.96 -6.41
CA PHE A 71 15.84 38.42 -6.46
C PHE A 71 16.98 39.13 -5.75
N ILE A 72 17.83 39.75 -6.55
CA ILE A 72 18.70 40.83 -6.10
C ILE A 72 18.34 42.04 -6.97
N PRO A 73 17.77 43.12 -6.41
CA PRO A 73 17.55 44.35 -7.16
C PRO A 73 18.87 44.81 -7.77
N GLN A 74 18.89 45.05 -9.09
CA GLN A 74 20.05 45.64 -9.76
C GLN A 74 20.41 46.96 -9.04
N GLY A 75 21.58 47.00 -8.38
CA GLY A 75 22.13 48.20 -7.75
C GLY A 75 22.27 48.18 -6.22
N ALA A 76 21.95 47.10 -5.50
CA ALA A 76 22.24 47.03 -4.06
C ALA A 76 23.76 46.89 -3.77
N PRO A 77 24.38 47.76 -2.93
CA PRO A 77 25.78 47.62 -2.56
C PRO A 77 25.97 46.40 -1.64
N GLY A 78 26.81 45.43 -2.04
CA GLY A 78 27.15 44.24 -1.23
C GLY A 78 26.70 42.87 -1.79
N ASN A 79 26.04 42.85 -2.95
CA ASN A 79 25.35 41.67 -3.50
C ASN A 79 26.19 40.43 -3.79
N GLU A 80 27.45 40.57 -4.24
CA GLU A 80 28.30 39.40 -4.53
C GLU A 80 28.72 38.69 -3.23
N ILE A 81 28.94 39.45 -2.15
CA ILE A 81 29.39 38.92 -0.86
C ILE A 81 28.25 38.17 -0.18
N GLU A 82 27.03 38.71 -0.18
CA GLU A 82 25.88 38.04 0.42
C GLU A 82 25.49 36.75 -0.32
N THR A 83 25.56 36.74 -1.66
CA THR A 83 25.35 35.54 -2.49
C THR A 83 26.41 34.48 -2.21
N THR A 84 27.68 34.88 -2.16
CA THR A 84 28.80 33.97 -1.87
C THR A 84 28.69 33.40 -0.45
N VAL A 85 28.32 34.22 0.54
CA VAL A 85 28.15 33.80 1.93
C VAL A 85 26.99 32.82 2.09
N ASN A 86 25.86 33.02 1.41
CA ASN A 86 24.72 32.11 1.47
C ASN A 86 24.99 30.78 0.75
N VAL A 87 25.66 30.80 -0.40
CA VAL A 87 26.12 29.58 -1.08
C VAL A 87 27.11 28.80 -0.20
N VAL A 88 28.09 29.48 0.39
CA VAL A 88 29.03 28.87 1.34
C VAL A 88 28.28 28.29 2.53
N ARG A 89 27.30 29.02 3.09
CA ARG A 89 26.48 28.59 4.22
C ARG A 89 25.74 27.31 3.91
N GLU A 90 25.04 27.21 2.79
CA GLU A 90 24.32 25.98 2.41
C GLU A 90 25.30 24.81 2.20
N LEU A 91 26.47 25.04 1.60
CA LEU A 91 27.51 24.01 1.43
C LEU A 91 28.16 23.53 2.74
N MET A 92 28.00 24.25 3.85
CA MET A 92 28.45 23.83 5.18
C MET A 92 27.51 22.80 5.82
N PHE A 93 26.27 22.68 5.34
CA PHE A 93 25.30 21.74 5.89
C PHE A 93 25.28 20.43 5.10
N SER A 94 25.03 19.35 5.83
CA SER A 94 24.95 18.02 5.25
C SER A 94 23.92 17.16 5.96
N ASP A 95 23.20 16.38 5.16
CA ASP A 95 22.22 15.43 5.62
C ASP A 95 22.81 14.04 5.72
N LYS A 96 22.38 13.34 6.77
CA LYS A 96 22.61 11.92 6.94
C LYS A 96 21.38 11.16 6.46
N VAL A 97 21.48 10.55 5.29
CA VAL A 97 20.46 9.67 4.73
C VAL A 97 20.71 8.24 5.16
N VAL A 98 19.70 7.60 5.74
CA VAL A 98 19.71 6.20 6.21
C VAL A 98 18.62 5.42 5.49
N PHE A 99 18.99 4.29 4.90
CA PHE A 99 18.05 3.34 4.33
C PHE A 99 18.08 2.03 5.13
N LYS A 100 16.92 1.67 5.66
CA LYS A 100 16.65 0.39 6.31
C LYS A 100 15.70 -0.43 5.43
N LEU A 101 15.96 -1.72 5.37
CA LEU A 101 15.14 -2.67 4.63
C LEU A 101 15.07 -3.98 5.40
N THR A 102 13.85 -4.38 5.72
CA THR A 102 13.56 -5.66 6.36
C THR A 102 12.44 -6.34 5.57
N LEU A 103 12.75 -7.46 4.92
CA LEU A 103 11.81 -8.24 4.11
C LEU A 103 11.97 -9.74 4.43
N PRO A 104 11.00 -10.60 4.05
CA PRO A 104 11.18 -12.04 4.09
C PRO A 104 12.45 -12.48 3.33
N GLN A 105 13.13 -13.52 3.84
CA GLN A 105 14.44 -13.97 3.33
C GLN A 105 14.44 -14.21 1.81
N ALA A 106 13.38 -14.81 1.26
CA ALA A 106 13.29 -15.05 -0.17
C ALA A 106 13.36 -13.76 -1.01
N ALA A 107 12.76 -12.66 -0.54
CA ALA A 107 12.82 -11.36 -1.20
C ALA A 107 14.20 -10.70 -1.02
N MET A 108 14.82 -10.84 0.15
CA MET A 108 16.19 -10.38 0.41
C MET A 108 17.19 -11.08 -0.51
N ASP A 109 17.12 -12.41 -0.60
CA ASP A 109 17.96 -13.23 -1.48
C ASP A 109 17.76 -12.85 -2.95
N PHE A 110 16.50 -12.64 -3.35
CA PHE A 110 16.17 -12.19 -4.69
C PHE A 110 16.84 -10.85 -5.00
N LEU A 111 16.64 -9.83 -4.16
CA LEU A 111 17.16 -8.48 -4.33
C LEU A 111 18.68 -8.39 -4.19
N SER A 112 19.34 -9.32 -3.49
CA SER A 112 20.80 -9.32 -3.36
C SER A 112 21.55 -9.51 -4.68
N LYS A 113 20.91 -10.14 -5.68
CA LYS A 113 21.54 -10.49 -6.96
C LYS A 113 21.10 -9.54 -8.07
N GLN A 114 22.05 -8.86 -8.70
CA GLN A 114 21.74 -7.91 -9.79
C GLN A 114 21.02 -8.59 -10.98
N SER A 115 21.38 -9.82 -11.33
CA SER A 115 20.73 -10.61 -12.38
C SER A 115 19.26 -10.97 -12.08
N ASN A 116 18.84 -10.93 -10.82
CA ASN A 116 17.44 -11.12 -10.45
C ASN A 116 16.64 -9.81 -10.61
N ARG A 117 17.27 -8.67 -10.29
CA ARG A 117 16.63 -7.35 -10.39
C ARG A 117 16.21 -6.99 -11.81
N THR A 118 16.92 -7.50 -12.82
CA THR A 118 16.54 -7.34 -14.23
C THR A 118 15.22 -8.03 -14.58
N GLN A 119 14.75 -9.00 -13.78
CA GLN A 119 13.48 -9.70 -14.01
C GLN A 119 12.27 -8.90 -13.52
N VAL A 120 12.50 -7.78 -12.82
CA VAL A 120 11.46 -6.92 -12.23
C VAL A 120 11.64 -5.45 -12.65
N ARG A 121 12.13 -5.22 -13.88
CA ARG A 121 12.32 -3.85 -14.41
C ARG A 121 11.04 -3.03 -14.43
N ASP A 122 9.88 -3.68 -14.60
CA ASP A 122 8.57 -3.03 -14.50
C ASP A 122 8.36 -2.35 -13.12
N ILE A 123 8.86 -2.96 -12.04
CA ILE A 123 8.79 -2.39 -10.68
C ILE A 123 9.78 -1.23 -10.53
N PHE A 124 10.98 -1.34 -11.10
CA PHE A 124 11.96 -0.23 -11.11
C PHE A 124 11.40 0.99 -11.80
N GLU A 125 10.81 0.84 -13.00
CA GLU A 125 10.25 1.94 -13.77
C GLU A 125 9.14 2.66 -13.01
N ARG A 126 8.26 1.91 -12.35
CA ARG A 126 7.16 2.46 -11.53
C ARG A 126 7.69 3.19 -10.29
N ALA A 127 8.69 2.64 -9.61
CA ALA A 127 9.35 3.29 -8.47
C ALA A 127 10.09 4.57 -8.85
N VAL A 128 10.80 4.55 -9.98
CA VAL A 128 11.44 5.74 -10.58
C VAL A 128 10.39 6.81 -10.86
N ARG A 129 9.27 6.42 -11.49
CA ARG A 129 8.21 7.36 -11.84
C ARG A 129 7.61 8.01 -10.60
N TYR A 130 7.35 7.25 -9.54
CA TYR A 130 6.85 7.80 -8.29
C TYR A 130 7.86 8.76 -7.64
N ALA A 131 9.10 8.32 -7.46
CA ALA A 131 10.15 9.10 -6.79
C ALA A 131 10.46 10.44 -7.50
N ASN A 132 10.15 10.54 -8.79
CA ASN A 132 10.33 11.74 -9.60
C ASN A 132 9.07 12.57 -9.84
N ASN A 133 7.86 12.06 -9.55
CA ASN A 133 6.61 12.75 -9.89
C ASN A 133 5.62 12.94 -8.73
N ASP A 134 5.75 12.24 -7.60
CA ASP A 134 4.85 12.49 -6.46
C ASP A 134 5.14 13.89 -5.87
N PRO A 135 4.18 14.84 -5.94
CA PRO A 135 4.44 16.24 -5.60
C PRO A 135 4.73 16.44 -4.10
N THR A 136 4.15 15.60 -3.24
CA THR A 136 4.39 15.69 -1.80
C THR A 136 5.79 15.23 -1.43
N PHE A 137 6.22 14.09 -1.97
CA PHE A 137 7.55 13.56 -1.77
C PHE A 137 8.62 14.48 -2.34
N ILE A 138 8.45 14.98 -3.57
CA ILE A 138 9.39 15.93 -4.19
C ILE A 138 9.53 17.18 -3.33
N ARG A 139 8.41 17.77 -2.87
CA ARG A 139 8.46 18.95 -2.02
C ARG A 139 9.28 18.71 -0.75
N GLU A 140 9.10 17.56 -0.09
CA GLU A 140 9.90 17.23 1.10
C GLU A 140 11.37 16.96 0.78
N ALA A 141 11.67 16.23 -0.30
CA ALA A 141 13.05 15.99 -0.73
C ALA A 141 13.77 17.30 -1.07
N ASN A 142 13.10 18.20 -1.77
CA ASN A 142 13.61 19.52 -2.13
C ASN A 142 13.79 20.41 -0.89
N ARG A 143 12.80 20.41 0.02
CA ARG A 143 12.88 21.16 1.27
C ARG A 143 14.05 20.69 2.13
N LEU A 144 14.26 19.38 2.25
CA LEU A 144 15.37 18.83 3.03
C LEU A 144 16.71 19.17 2.39
N ALA A 145 16.83 19.00 1.07
CA ALA A 145 18.09 19.27 0.37
C ALA A 145 18.54 20.74 0.34
N THR A 146 17.71 21.69 0.78
CA THR A 146 17.96 23.13 0.56
C THR A 146 17.59 24.00 1.77
N ASN A 147 17.47 23.44 2.97
CA ASN A 147 17.04 24.19 4.15
C ASN A 147 18.20 24.74 5.00
N ALA A 148 19.45 24.45 4.62
CA ALA A 148 20.65 24.88 5.35
C ALA A 148 20.65 24.35 6.80
N LYS A 149 20.34 23.07 6.98
CA LYS A 149 20.39 22.35 8.27
C LYS A 149 20.97 20.97 8.08
N ASN A 150 21.50 20.40 9.17
CA ASN A 150 21.90 19.01 9.17
C ASN A 150 20.68 18.14 9.51
N ASP A 151 20.11 17.46 8.52
CA ASP A 151 18.97 16.58 8.73
C ASP A 151 19.38 15.10 8.82
N ASN A 152 18.76 14.38 9.74
CA ASN A 152 18.81 12.92 9.80
C ASN A 152 17.59 12.34 9.08
N ILE A 153 17.76 11.98 7.81
CA ILE A 153 16.71 11.45 6.94
C ILE A 153 16.72 9.92 7.02
N LEU A 154 15.56 9.32 7.27
CA LEU A 154 15.36 7.88 7.33
C LEU A 154 14.27 7.46 6.34
N VAL A 155 14.65 6.53 5.45
CA VAL A 155 13.74 5.72 4.64
C VAL A 155 13.70 4.32 5.24
N ASP A 156 12.56 3.93 5.79
CA ASP A 156 12.37 2.68 6.52
C ASP A 156 11.37 1.78 5.77
N ALA A 157 11.89 0.85 4.97
CA ALA A 157 11.09 -0.16 4.27
C ALA A 157 11.06 -1.45 5.11
N ASP A 158 10.30 -1.43 6.20
CA ASP A 158 10.17 -2.55 7.12
C ASP A 158 8.86 -3.29 6.91
N GLY A 159 8.93 -4.35 6.10
CA GLY A 159 7.81 -5.23 5.83
C GLY A 159 7.63 -6.34 6.87
N VAL A 160 8.29 -6.34 8.03
CA VAL A 160 8.27 -7.48 8.97
C VAL A 160 7.90 -7.10 10.40
N SER A 161 8.46 -6.03 10.97
CA SER A 161 8.42 -5.80 12.42
C SER A 161 7.08 -5.31 12.98
N ASN A 162 6.30 -4.53 12.22
CA ASN A 162 5.09 -3.85 12.71
C ASN A 162 3.81 -4.15 11.88
N GLN A 163 3.75 -5.31 11.22
CA GLN A 163 2.68 -5.65 10.24
C GLN A 163 1.24 -5.62 10.79
N LEU A 164 1.04 -5.77 12.11
CA LEU A 164 -0.29 -5.86 12.70
C LEU A 164 -0.90 -4.49 13.05
N GLU A 165 -0.07 -3.51 13.38
CA GLU A 165 -0.49 -2.23 13.94
C GLU A 165 -0.54 -1.12 12.88
N THR A 166 0.38 -1.14 11.89
CA THR A 166 0.47 -0.13 10.85
C THR A 166 0.21 -0.68 9.45
N LYS A 167 -0.17 0.21 8.52
CA LYS A 167 -0.25 -0.05 7.07
C LYS A 167 0.93 0.51 6.29
N VAL A 168 1.88 1.11 7.00
CA VAL A 168 3.08 1.69 6.41
C VAL A 168 3.99 0.55 5.98
N ASP A 169 4.13 0.39 4.68
CA ASP A 169 5.09 -0.52 4.05
C ASP A 169 6.44 0.22 3.86
N ILE A 170 6.41 1.55 3.66
CA ILE A 170 7.61 2.42 3.62
C ILE A 170 7.38 3.70 4.42
N GLY A 171 8.14 3.85 5.49
CA GLY A 171 8.15 5.01 6.35
C GLY A 171 9.19 6.05 5.91
N LEU A 172 8.81 7.33 5.99
CA LEU A 172 9.69 8.46 5.71
C LEU A 172 9.74 9.38 6.92
N SER A 173 10.94 9.67 7.41
CA SER A 173 11.14 10.61 8.51
C SER A 173 12.39 11.45 8.35
N ALA A 174 12.37 12.66 8.92
CA ALA A 174 13.53 13.51 9.11
C ALA A 174 13.57 13.97 10.57
N ASN A 175 14.73 13.87 11.21
CA ASN A 175 14.95 14.29 12.60
C ASN A 175 13.94 13.66 13.58
N GLY A 176 13.63 12.38 13.39
CA GLY A 176 12.70 11.62 14.23
C GLY A 176 11.22 11.94 14.01
N ARG A 177 10.86 12.78 13.03
CA ARG A 177 9.47 13.12 12.70
C ARG A 177 9.10 12.61 11.31
N LYS A 178 7.87 12.12 11.15
CA LYS A 178 7.34 11.75 9.83
C LYS A 178 7.40 12.97 8.88
N ILE A 179 7.76 12.72 7.63
CA ILE A 179 7.74 13.72 6.55
C ILE A 179 6.83 13.23 5.44
N GLY A 180 6.14 14.17 4.78
CA GLY A 180 5.29 13.86 3.63
C GLY A 180 4.28 12.76 3.91
N LYS A 181 4.07 11.89 2.92
CA LYS A 181 3.22 10.70 3.05
C LYS A 181 4.04 9.46 3.40
N GLN A 182 3.46 8.62 4.24
CA GLN A 182 3.91 7.25 4.48
C GLN A 182 3.23 6.35 3.44
N ILE A 183 3.92 5.33 2.94
CA ILE A 183 3.45 4.58 1.78
C ILE A 183 2.95 3.21 2.21
N SER A 184 1.71 2.88 1.85
CA SER A 184 1.26 1.49 1.74
C SER A 184 1.34 1.07 0.28
N LEU A 185 2.22 0.13 -0.05
CA LEU A 185 2.49 -0.29 -1.41
C LEU A 185 1.74 -1.58 -1.75
N LYS A 186 1.15 -1.62 -2.94
CA LYS A 186 0.49 -2.79 -3.51
C LYS A 186 0.97 -3.01 -4.94
N THR A 187 0.97 -4.27 -5.38
CA THR A 187 1.32 -4.64 -6.76
C THR A 187 0.09 -5.16 -7.51
N GLU A 188 0.25 -5.53 -8.79
CA GLU A 188 -0.79 -6.09 -9.67
C GLU A 188 -1.67 -7.16 -8.98
N SER A 189 -1.05 -8.06 -8.20
CA SER A 189 -1.73 -9.15 -7.48
C SER A 189 -2.37 -8.70 -6.16
N GLY A 190 -1.94 -7.57 -5.60
CA GLY A 190 -2.41 -7.01 -4.35
C GLY A 190 -3.57 -6.04 -4.56
N ARG A 191 -4.81 -6.56 -4.54
CA ARG A 191 -6.02 -5.70 -4.46
C ARG A 191 -6.54 -5.56 -3.04
N GLN A 192 -6.23 -6.51 -2.18
CA GLN A 192 -6.69 -6.55 -0.79
C GLN A 192 -6.00 -5.46 0.04
N PHE A 193 -6.78 -4.63 0.71
CA PHE A 193 -6.29 -3.64 1.68
C PHE A 193 -6.78 -3.92 3.10
N ALA A 194 -7.91 -4.61 3.27
CA ALA A 194 -8.40 -5.07 4.57
C ALA A 194 -8.97 -6.50 4.50
N GLN A 195 -9.04 -7.15 5.66
CA GLN A 195 -9.65 -8.48 5.80
C GLN A 195 -10.18 -8.71 7.21
N VAL A 196 -11.23 -9.52 7.29
CA VAL A 196 -11.61 -10.26 8.50
C VAL A 196 -11.32 -11.75 8.24
N LYS A 197 -10.76 -12.44 9.23
CA LYS A 197 -10.45 -13.88 9.14
C LYS A 197 -11.41 -14.62 10.05
N GLY A 198 -12.00 -15.71 9.55
CA GLY A 198 -12.85 -16.57 10.34
C GLY A 198 -14.20 -16.85 9.69
N PHE A 199 -15.07 -17.49 10.45
CA PHE A 199 -16.37 -17.97 10.02
C PHE A 199 -17.41 -17.84 11.14
N GLY A 200 -18.67 -17.73 10.73
CA GLY A 200 -19.80 -17.55 11.64
C GLY A 200 -20.33 -16.12 11.59
N ILE A 201 -21.53 -15.94 12.11
CA ILE A 201 -22.24 -14.65 12.09
C ILE A 201 -21.39 -13.54 12.70
N ALA A 202 -20.74 -13.77 13.83
CA ALA A 202 -19.91 -12.77 14.50
C ALA A 202 -18.76 -12.26 13.60
N GLU A 203 -18.11 -13.14 12.83
CA GLU A 203 -17.02 -12.74 11.94
C GLU A 203 -17.53 -11.99 10.70
N PHE A 204 -18.71 -12.36 10.18
CA PHE A 204 -19.34 -11.59 9.10
C PHE A 204 -19.84 -10.23 9.59
N ASP A 205 -20.46 -10.17 10.78
CA ASP A 205 -20.97 -8.95 11.42
C ASP A 205 -19.83 -7.96 11.71
N LYS A 206 -18.62 -8.42 12.06
CA LYS A 206 -17.43 -7.53 12.16
C LYS A 206 -17.18 -6.71 10.90
N LEU A 207 -17.44 -7.28 9.73
CA LEU A 207 -17.27 -6.56 8.47
C LEU A 207 -18.52 -5.73 8.12
N PHE A 208 -19.69 -6.36 8.14
CA PHE A 208 -20.91 -5.76 7.59
C PHE A 208 -21.60 -4.85 8.60
N ASP A 209 -21.84 -5.32 9.81
CA ASP A 209 -22.53 -4.56 10.85
C ASP A 209 -21.58 -3.53 11.48
N ASN A 210 -20.50 -3.98 12.12
CA ASN A 210 -19.65 -3.12 12.93
C ASN A 210 -18.97 -2.00 12.13
N ASN A 211 -18.52 -2.29 10.90
CA ASN A 211 -17.82 -1.28 10.09
C ASN A 211 -18.77 -0.48 9.19
N MET A 212 -19.76 -1.15 8.58
CA MET A 212 -20.61 -0.53 7.55
C MET A 212 -22.05 -0.24 7.98
N GLY A 213 -22.47 -0.72 9.16
CA GLY A 213 -23.84 -0.57 9.67
C GLY A 213 -24.87 -1.42 8.92
N ILE A 214 -24.44 -2.52 8.31
CA ILE A 214 -25.27 -3.39 7.48
C ILE A 214 -25.78 -4.55 8.33
N ILE A 215 -26.96 -4.33 8.90
CA ILE A 215 -27.62 -5.32 9.76
C ILE A 215 -28.37 -6.30 8.87
N VAL A 216 -27.84 -7.52 8.76
CA VAL A 216 -28.46 -8.61 7.99
C VAL A 216 -29.71 -9.16 8.71
N ASP A 217 -30.79 -9.34 7.96
CA ASP A 217 -32.10 -9.82 8.43
C ASP A 217 -31.99 -11.09 9.29
N GLY A 218 -32.76 -11.16 10.38
CA GLY A 218 -32.77 -12.31 11.28
C GLY A 218 -33.10 -13.64 10.59
N SER A 219 -33.96 -13.62 9.57
CA SER A 219 -34.28 -14.80 8.75
C SER A 219 -33.07 -15.33 7.98
N VAL A 220 -32.18 -14.46 7.51
CA VAL A 220 -30.92 -14.84 6.85
C VAL A 220 -29.95 -15.43 7.87
N LYS A 221 -29.86 -14.85 9.08
CA LYS A 221 -29.06 -15.40 10.19
C LYS A 221 -29.56 -16.80 10.59
N THR A 222 -30.88 -17.01 10.65
CA THR A 222 -31.48 -18.33 10.89
C THR A 222 -31.17 -19.32 9.76
N ALA A 223 -31.31 -18.91 8.50
CA ALA A 223 -30.98 -19.76 7.35
C ALA A 223 -29.50 -20.17 7.33
N PHE A 224 -28.60 -19.23 7.65
CA PHE A 224 -27.18 -19.51 7.84
C PHE A 224 -26.97 -20.53 8.95
N ASN A 225 -27.54 -20.29 10.14
CA ASN A 225 -27.40 -21.19 11.29
C ASN A 225 -27.97 -22.59 11.03
N ASN A 226 -29.06 -22.70 10.27
CA ASN A 226 -29.61 -23.99 9.89
C ASN A 226 -28.69 -24.73 8.90
N TYR A 227 -28.16 -24.02 7.90
CA TYR A 227 -27.24 -24.64 6.94
C TYR A 227 -25.94 -25.12 7.59
N ILE A 228 -25.38 -24.38 8.54
CA ILE A 228 -24.16 -24.82 9.24
C ILE A 228 -24.39 -26.00 10.19
N LYS A 229 -25.64 -26.31 10.57
CA LYS A 229 -25.94 -27.54 11.32
C LYS A 229 -25.84 -28.79 10.45
N GLU A 230 -25.92 -28.64 9.12
CA GLU A 230 -25.77 -29.76 8.17
C GLU A 230 -24.32 -30.27 8.08
N PHE A 231 -23.35 -29.58 8.70
CA PHE A 231 -21.97 -30.01 8.70
C PHE A 231 -21.19 -29.53 9.92
N ASN A 232 -20.28 -30.36 10.42
CA ASN A 232 -19.43 -29.97 11.52
C ASN A 232 -18.36 -28.95 11.06
N VAL A 233 -18.48 -27.72 11.53
CA VAL A 233 -17.54 -26.63 11.22
C VAL A 233 -16.14 -26.94 11.78
N THR A 234 -16.05 -27.63 12.91
CA THR A 234 -14.77 -28.05 13.49
C THR A 234 -14.04 -29.00 12.55
N ASP A 235 -14.75 -29.91 11.87
CA ASP A 235 -14.14 -30.83 10.90
C ASP A 235 -13.62 -30.07 9.68
N ALA A 236 -14.38 -29.06 9.20
CA ALA A 236 -13.92 -28.20 8.11
C ALA A 236 -12.60 -27.49 8.44
N TYR A 237 -12.46 -26.96 9.65
CA TYR A 237 -11.21 -26.32 10.08
C TYR A 237 -10.13 -27.32 10.46
N SER A 238 -10.47 -28.53 10.90
CA SER A 238 -9.48 -29.59 11.16
C SER A 238 -8.97 -30.26 9.89
N PHE A 239 -9.66 -30.10 8.75
CA PHE A 239 -9.22 -30.62 7.46
C PHE A 239 -7.79 -30.16 7.10
N ARG A 240 -7.03 -31.11 6.55
CA ARG A 240 -5.68 -30.89 6.03
C ARG A 240 -5.55 -31.51 4.65
N ALA A 241 -4.79 -30.87 3.78
CA ALA A 241 -4.36 -31.47 2.53
C ALA A 241 -2.93 -31.04 2.17
N GLN A 242 -2.29 -31.80 1.27
CA GLN A 242 -0.89 -31.54 0.89
C GLN A 242 -0.73 -30.35 -0.07
N THR A 243 -1.79 -29.97 -0.78
CA THR A 243 -1.75 -28.82 -1.69
C THR A 243 -2.82 -27.78 -1.34
N SER A 244 -2.53 -26.52 -1.65
CA SER A 244 -3.51 -25.43 -1.52
C SER A 244 -4.76 -25.68 -2.38
N LYS A 245 -4.62 -26.32 -3.54
CA LYS A 245 -5.74 -26.57 -4.45
C LYS A 245 -6.72 -27.54 -3.81
N ASP A 246 -6.22 -28.61 -3.21
CA ASP A 246 -7.05 -29.64 -2.55
C ASP A 246 -7.82 -29.06 -1.36
N VAL A 247 -7.21 -28.14 -0.60
CA VAL A 247 -7.90 -27.39 0.45
C VAL A 247 -9.05 -26.55 -0.11
N THR A 248 -8.76 -25.70 -1.08
CA THR A 248 -9.75 -24.76 -1.62
C THR A 248 -10.85 -25.41 -2.46
N GLY A 249 -10.58 -26.59 -3.02
CA GLY A 249 -11.51 -27.40 -3.80
C GLY A 249 -12.20 -28.52 -3.01
N SER A 250 -11.90 -28.67 -1.72
CA SER A 250 -12.51 -29.69 -0.86
C SER A 250 -14.02 -29.49 -0.68
N VAL A 251 -14.71 -30.55 -0.29
CA VAL A 251 -16.14 -30.48 0.11
C VAL A 251 -16.37 -29.43 1.22
N TRP A 252 -15.41 -29.27 2.13
CA TRP A 252 -15.45 -28.29 3.19
C TRP A 252 -15.33 -26.86 2.66
N GLY A 253 -14.42 -26.63 1.72
CA GLY A 253 -14.31 -25.35 1.02
C GLY A 253 -15.62 -24.97 0.33
N THR A 254 -16.25 -25.91 -0.37
CA THR A 254 -17.57 -25.72 -1.00
C THR A 254 -18.66 -25.40 0.01
N LYS A 255 -18.74 -26.14 1.13
CA LYS A 255 -19.72 -25.88 2.20
C LYS A 255 -19.54 -24.49 2.81
N LEU A 256 -18.30 -24.07 3.11
CA LEU A 256 -18.03 -22.74 3.65
C LEU A 256 -18.37 -21.62 2.68
N LYS A 257 -18.09 -21.78 1.38
CA LYS A 257 -18.53 -20.83 0.34
C LYS A 257 -20.04 -20.72 0.28
N LYS A 258 -20.76 -21.84 0.31
CA LYS A 258 -22.23 -21.86 0.32
C LYS A 258 -22.82 -21.16 1.56
N ALA A 259 -22.24 -21.40 2.74
CA ALA A 259 -22.62 -20.71 3.97
C ALA A 259 -22.38 -19.18 3.85
N ALA A 260 -21.22 -18.77 3.37
CA ALA A 260 -20.92 -17.35 3.12
C ALA A 260 -21.88 -16.73 2.10
N THR A 261 -22.29 -17.47 1.07
CA THR A 261 -23.27 -17.01 0.07
C THR A 261 -24.62 -16.66 0.69
N ILE A 262 -25.11 -17.44 1.66
CA ILE A 262 -26.37 -17.14 2.36
C ILE A 262 -26.29 -15.77 3.03
N TYR A 263 -25.23 -15.54 3.81
CA TYR A 263 -25.03 -14.27 4.51
C TYR A 263 -24.85 -13.11 3.52
N TYR A 264 -23.99 -13.28 2.50
CA TYR A 264 -23.68 -12.24 1.52
C TYR A 264 -24.90 -11.82 0.69
N LYS A 265 -25.85 -12.73 0.39
CA LYS A 265 -27.12 -12.35 -0.25
C LYS A 265 -27.97 -11.43 0.64
N GLY A 266 -28.00 -11.70 1.95
CA GLY A 266 -28.65 -10.81 2.92
C GLY A 266 -27.96 -9.44 3.00
N ALA A 267 -26.64 -9.42 3.07
CA ALA A 267 -25.85 -8.19 3.07
C ALA A 267 -26.05 -7.37 1.79
N GLU A 268 -26.06 -8.03 0.61
CA GLU A 268 -26.32 -7.37 -0.67
C GLU A 268 -27.67 -6.66 -0.69
N LYS A 269 -28.74 -7.33 -0.22
CA LYS A 269 -30.08 -6.75 -0.14
C LYS A 269 -30.05 -5.44 0.68
N GLN A 270 -29.40 -5.48 1.84
CA GLN A 270 -29.27 -4.31 2.71
C GLN A 270 -28.41 -3.20 2.09
N ILE A 271 -27.30 -3.55 1.43
CA ILE A 271 -26.48 -2.58 0.67
C ILE A 271 -27.34 -1.89 -0.40
N LYS A 272 -28.09 -2.65 -1.20
CA LYS A 272 -28.94 -2.10 -2.27
C LYS A 272 -29.98 -1.11 -1.75
N THR A 273 -30.57 -1.37 -0.59
CA THR A 273 -31.54 -0.47 0.05
C THR A 273 -30.88 0.82 0.55
N GLN A 274 -29.64 0.74 1.04
CA GLN A 274 -28.96 1.85 1.72
C GLN A 274 -27.95 2.59 0.85
N ILE A 275 -27.65 2.13 -0.38
CA ILE A 275 -26.55 2.63 -1.23
C ILE A 275 -26.58 4.16 -1.47
N ASN A 276 -27.78 4.74 -1.49
CA ASN A 276 -27.99 6.18 -1.69
C ASN A 276 -28.10 6.98 -0.38
N ALA A 277 -28.18 6.32 0.77
CA ALA A 277 -28.25 6.99 2.06
C ALA A 277 -26.89 7.59 2.42
N LEU A 278 -26.86 8.88 2.78
CA LEU A 278 -25.64 9.60 3.16
C LEU A 278 -24.89 8.90 4.30
N ASN A 279 -25.60 8.42 5.31
CA ASN A 279 -25.01 7.68 6.43
C ASN A 279 -24.31 6.40 5.99
N PHE A 280 -24.84 5.69 4.99
CA PHE A 280 -24.20 4.50 4.44
C PHE A 280 -22.91 4.88 3.70
N ARG A 281 -22.95 5.91 2.86
CA ARG A 281 -21.79 6.38 2.08
C ARG A 281 -20.64 6.84 2.99
N ARG A 282 -20.96 7.54 4.08
CA ARG A 282 -20.02 7.89 5.16
C ARG A 282 -19.36 6.67 5.79
N LYS A 283 -20.16 5.67 6.16
CA LYS A 283 -19.63 4.42 6.75
C LYS A 283 -18.78 3.64 5.75
N LEU A 284 -19.15 3.65 4.46
CA LEU A 284 -18.34 3.05 3.39
C LEU A 284 -16.99 3.75 3.26
N ALA A 285 -16.97 5.08 3.20
CA ALA A 285 -15.74 5.87 3.14
C ALA A 285 -14.84 5.61 4.36
N ALA A 286 -15.42 5.66 5.57
CA ALA A 286 -14.71 5.37 6.81
C ALA A 286 -14.14 3.95 6.86
N THR A 287 -14.91 2.95 6.40
CA THR A 287 -14.46 1.55 6.32
C THR A 287 -13.29 1.39 5.37
N ILE A 288 -13.36 2.03 4.19
CA ILE A 288 -12.27 2.02 3.21
C ILE A 288 -11.03 2.69 3.79
N ARG A 289 -11.17 3.91 4.33
CA ARG A 289 -10.08 4.67 4.96
C ARG A 289 -9.42 3.86 6.05
N TYR A 290 -10.17 3.34 7.02
CA TYR A 290 -9.60 2.55 8.11
C TYR A 290 -8.96 1.25 7.62
N GLY A 291 -9.57 0.59 6.63
CA GLY A 291 -9.01 -0.61 6.02
C GLY A 291 -7.63 -0.35 5.37
N ALA A 292 -7.51 0.77 4.65
CA ALA A 292 -6.30 1.13 3.93
C ALA A 292 -5.21 1.75 4.82
N THR A 293 -5.58 2.42 5.92
CA THR A 293 -4.66 3.27 6.69
C THR A 293 -4.56 2.94 8.19
N ARG A 294 -5.46 2.12 8.73
CA ARG A 294 -5.66 1.96 10.19
C ARG A 294 -5.92 3.27 10.93
N GLY A 295 -6.40 4.29 10.23
CA GLY A 295 -6.69 5.61 10.79
C GLY A 295 -5.52 6.59 10.71
N ASP A 296 -4.35 6.18 10.21
CA ASP A 296 -3.22 7.09 10.00
C ASP A 296 -3.46 7.97 8.75
N LYS A 297 -3.68 9.27 9.01
CA LYS A 297 -3.96 10.29 7.97
C LYS A 297 -2.78 10.56 7.04
N ASP A 298 -1.57 10.15 7.44
CA ASP A 298 -0.36 10.37 6.66
C ASP A 298 -0.10 9.24 5.66
N ILE A 299 -0.91 8.18 5.67
CA ILE A 299 -0.77 7.05 4.75
C ILE A 299 -1.39 7.36 3.39
N GLN A 300 -0.60 7.11 2.35
CA GLN A 300 -1.00 7.05 0.95
C GLN A 300 -0.94 5.60 0.47
N LEU A 301 -2.01 5.13 -0.16
CA LEU A 301 -2.01 3.83 -0.82
C LEU A 301 -1.45 4.00 -2.23
N VAL A 302 -0.33 3.36 -2.53
CA VAL A 302 0.31 3.36 -3.84
C VAL A 302 0.18 1.98 -4.46
N LYS A 303 -0.18 1.92 -5.74
CA LYS A 303 -0.34 0.68 -6.48
C LYS A 303 0.51 0.67 -7.75
N PHE A 304 1.40 -0.30 -7.83
CA PHE A 304 2.16 -0.65 -9.03
C PHE A 304 1.37 -1.66 -9.86
N ALA A 305 0.53 -1.15 -10.77
CA ALA A 305 -0.31 -1.94 -11.65
C ALA A 305 -0.65 -1.18 -12.94
N GLY A 306 -1.18 -1.90 -13.95
CA GLY A 306 -1.55 -1.33 -15.24
C GLY A 306 -0.38 -1.25 -16.23
N ALA A 307 -0.47 -0.34 -17.20
CA ALA A 307 0.53 -0.18 -18.25
C ALA A 307 1.97 -0.03 -17.70
N GLN A 308 2.95 -0.34 -18.55
CA GLN A 308 4.37 -0.25 -18.17
C GLN A 308 4.70 1.16 -17.65
N GLY A 309 5.41 1.23 -16.52
CA GLY A 309 5.72 2.50 -15.83
C GLY A 309 4.55 3.17 -15.10
N ALA A 310 3.30 2.72 -15.25
CA ALA A 310 2.16 3.32 -14.55
C ALA A 310 2.11 2.92 -13.06
N TYR A 311 1.77 3.91 -12.23
CA TYR A 311 1.34 3.68 -10.86
C TYR A 311 0.05 4.48 -10.62
N SER A 312 -0.73 4.04 -9.64
CA SER A 312 -1.90 4.75 -9.13
C SER A 312 -1.70 5.01 -7.65
N GLU A 313 -2.30 6.08 -7.14
CA GLU A 313 -2.20 6.42 -5.72
C GLU A 313 -3.51 6.96 -5.18
N ARG A 314 -3.68 6.88 -3.86
CA ARG A 314 -4.85 7.41 -3.16
C ARG A 314 -4.48 7.86 -1.76
N THR A 315 -4.92 9.06 -1.41
CA THR A 315 -4.99 9.57 -0.03
C THR A 315 -6.44 9.50 0.46
N PHE A 316 -6.63 9.49 1.78
CA PHE A 316 -7.94 9.29 2.40
C PHE A 316 -8.34 10.48 3.28
N GLY A 317 -8.27 11.68 2.70
CA GLY A 317 -8.69 12.94 3.33
C GLY A 317 -10.15 13.32 3.01
N PRO A 318 -10.58 14.55 3.35
CA PRO A 318 -11.94 15.02 3.11
C PRO A 318 -12.40 14.88 1.65
N GLU A 319 -11.52 15.19 0.69
CA GLU A 319 -11.82 15.05 -0.75
C GLU A 319 -12.23 13.62 -1.14
N PHE A 320 -11.64 12.60 -0.50
CA PHE A 320 -12.02 11.20 -0.73
C PHE A 320 -13.37 10.86 -0.11
N GLU A 321 -13.65 11.39 1.09
CA GLU A 321 -14.92 11.20 1.77
C GLU A 321 -16.05 11.86 0.95
N ASP A 322 -15.85 13.11 0.52
CA ASP A 322 -16.76 13.86 -0.35
C ASP A 322 -16.98 13.14 -1.70
N ALA A 323 -15.92 12.60 -2.31
CA ALA A 323 -16.05 11.86 -3.56
C ALA A 323 -16.94 10.61 -3.42
N ILE A 324 -16.87 9.89 -2.28
CA ILE A 324 -17.75 8.75 -2.03
C ILE A 324 -19.18 9.19 -1.70
N GLU A 325 -19.33 10.25 -0.89
CA GLU A 325 -20.65 10.79 -0.53
C GLU A 325 -21.45 11.22 -1.77
N ASN A 326 -20.77 11.77 -2.79
CA ASN A 326 -21.40 12.31 -3.99
C ASN A 326 -21.36 11.38 -5.21
N ALA A 327 -20.69 10.22 -5.14
CA ALA A 327 -20.58 9.30 -6.26
C ALA A 327 -21.93 8.71 -6.71
N ASP A 328 -22.06 8.44 -8.02
CA ASP A 328 -23.10 7.55 -8.54
C ASP A 328 -22.70 6.10 -8.28
N LEU A 329 -23.30 5.50 -7.25
CA LEU A 329 -22.94 4.17 -6.75
C LEU A 329 -23.92 3.10 -7.24
N SER A 330 -23.39 1.98 -7.72
CA SER A 330 -24.18 0.80 -8.09
C SER A 330 -23.63 -0.50 -7.51
N VAL A 331 -24.49 -1.49 -7.36
CA VAL A 331 -24.15 -2.79 -6.73
C VAL A 331 -24.23 -3.90 -7.76
N VAL A 332 -23.15 -4.67 -7.91
CA VAL A 332 -23.09 -5.87 -8.76
C VAL A 332 -22.56 -7.03 -7.94
N SER A 333 -23.22 -8.19 -7.99
CA SER A 333 -22.82 -9.34 -7.18
C SER A 333 -22.57 -10.59 -8.01
N ASN A 334 -21.70 -11.46 -7.51
CA ASN A 334 -21.46 -12.79 -8.04
C ASN A 334 -21.38 -13.80 -6.90
N PHE A 335 -22.22 -14.83 -6.94
CA PHE A 335 -22.34 -15.84 -5.89
C PHE A 335 -22.07 -17.27 -6.38
N THR A 336 -21.47 -17.45 -7.56
CA THR A 336 -21.27 -18.78 -8.17
C THR A 336 -20.13 -19.58 -7.53
N ASP A 337 -19.09 -18.90 -7.03
CA ASP A 337 -17.94 -19.53 -6.35
C ASP A 337 -17.65 -18.80 -5.03
N ASN A 338 -16.73 -17.84 -5.05
CA ASN A 338 -16.45 -16.99 -3.92
C ASN A 338 -17.47 -15.84 -3.89
N PRO A 339 -18.43 -15.83 -2.93
CA PRO A 339 -19.46 -14.81 -2.89
C PRO A 339 -18.85 -13.42 -2.81
N THR A 340 -19.23 -12.59 -3.76
CA THR A 340 -18.63 -11.28 -4.01
C THR A 340 -19.73 -10.24 -4.21
N ILE A 341 -19.64 -9.14 -3.47
CA ILE A 341 -20.45 -7.93 -3.68
C ILE A 341 -19.51 -6.83 -4.14
N LYS A 342 -19.81 -6.21 -5.26
CA LYS A 342 -19.04 -5.11 -5.84
C LYS A 342 -19.85 -3.82 -5.73
N ILE A 343 -19.21 -2.78 -5.25
CA ILE A 343 -19.72 -1.41 -5.36
C ILE A 343 -18.93 -0.73 -6.47
N ASN A 344 -19.64 -0.25 -7.48
CA ASN A 344 -19.07 0.56 -8.55
C ASN A 344 -19.37 2.03 -8.28
N SER A 345 -18.49 2.91 -8.76
CA SER A 345 -18.75 4.34 -8.92
C SER A 345 -18.58 4.70 -10.40
N ASN A 346 -19.56 5.39 -11.00
CA ASN A 346 -19.51 5.80 -12.40
C ASN A 346 -19.11 4.64 -13.34
N ASN A 347 -19.74 3.46 -13.15
CA ASN A 347 -19.47 2.20 -13.87
C ASN A 347 -18.06 1.61 -13.72
N LYS A 348 -17.20 2.16 -12.85
CA LYS A 348 -15.90 1.59 -12.52
C LYS A 348 -15.95 0.93 -11.14
N LEU A 349 -15.30 -0.22 -10.99
CA LEU A 349 -15.25 -0.92 -9.71
C LEU A 349 -14.54 -0.04 -8.67
N LEU A 350 -15.27 0.39 -7.64
CA LEU A 350 -14.72 1.12 -6.51
C LEU A 350 -14.10 0.12 -5.52
N VAL A 351 -14.93 -0.74 -4.95
CA VAL A 351 -14.51 -1.72 -3.95
C VAL A 351 -15.30 -3.01 -4.13
N GLN A 352 -14.68 -4.14 -3.77
CA GLN A 352 -15.39 -5.41 -3.66
C GLN A 352 -15.20 -6.05 -2.29
N PHE A 353 -16.29 -6.61 -1.77
CA PHE A 353 -16.35 -7.47 -0.60
C PHE A 353 -16.40 -8.90 -1.10
N ARG A 354 -15.43 -9.73 -0.72
CA ARG A 354 -15.36 -11.11 -1.20
C ARG A 354 -15.10 -12.07 -0.06
N ALA A 355 -15.98 -13.05 0.15
CA ALA A 355 -15.68 -14.18 1.00
C ALA A 355 -14.92 -15.21 0.17
N ARG A 356 -13.66 -15.48 0.54
CA ARG A 356 -12.77 -16.40 -0.16
C ARG A 356 -12.29 -17.50 0.78
N VAL A 357 -12.42 -18.74 0.32
CA VAL A 357 -11.72 -19.87 0.96
C VAL A 357 -10.32 -19.93 0.39
N ASP A 358 -9.35 -19.87 1.29
CA ASP A 358 -7.92 -19.95 1.02
C ASP A 358 -7.32 -21.15 1.77
N ALA A 359 -6.05 -21.41 1.47
CA ALA A 359 -5.25 -22.42 2.14
C ALA A 359 -4.13 -21.75 2.93
N ASP A 360 -4.06 -22.05 4.22
CA ASP A 360 -3.02 -21.56 5.12
C ASP A 360 -1.96 -22.65 5.30
N LYS A 361 -0.72 -22.34 4.91
CA LYS A 361 0.38 -23.31 4.95
C LYS A 361 0.84 -23.53 6.39
N ARG A 362 0.94 -24.79 6.78
CA ARG A 362 1.39 -25.28 8.09
C ARG A 362 2.50 -26.33 7.88
N ALA A 363 3.10 -26.77 8.98
CA ALA A 363 4.16 -27.78 8.94
C ALA A 363 3.64 -29.15 8.43
N ASP A 364 2.38 -29.46 8.74
CA ASP A 364 1.67 -30.72 8.45
C ASP A 364 0.85 -30.68 7.14
N GLY A 365 1.00 -29.63 6.33
CA GLY A 365 0.27 -29.42 5.08
C GLY A 365 -0.45 -28.09 5.05
N TYR A 366 -1.62 -28.04 4.43
CA TYR A 366 -2.43 -26.82 4.30
C TYR A 366 -3.75 -26.97 5.05
N LYS A 367 -4.17 -25.92 5.75
CA LYS A 367 -5.44 -25.82 6.48
C LYS A 367 -6.40 -24.88 5.76
N ILE A 368 -7.70 -25.11 5.90
CA ILE A 368 -8.73 -24.17 5.43
C ILE A 368 -8.63 -22.84 6.17
N LEU A 369 -8.73 -21.75 5.40
CA LEU A 369 -8.87 -20.40 5.92
C LEU A 369 -9.97 -19.68 5.16
N LEU A 370 -11.09 -19.33 5.82
CA LEU A 370 -12.08 -18.42 5.26
C LEU A 370 -11.69 -16.98 5.58
N ARG A 371 -11.72 -16.12 4.56
CA ARG A 371 -11.46 -14.69 4.70
C ARG A 371 -12.56 -13.87 4.07
N GLN A 372 -12.94 -12.79 4.74
CA GLN A 372 -13.77 -11.72 4.19
C GLN A 372 -12.83 -10.60 3.74
N LEU A 373 -12.67 -10.43 2.44
CA LEU A 373 -11.68 -9.55 1.83
C LEU A 373 -12.32 -8.24 1.39
N LEU A 374 -11.62 -7.13 1.65
CA LEU A 374 -11.89 -5.83 1.07
C LEU A 374 -10.81 -5.52 0.05
N GLU A 375 -11.24 -5.39 -1.20
CA GLU A 375 -10.33 -5.29 -2.33
C GLU A 375 -10.64 -4.06 -3.16
N ALA A 376 -9.59 -3.28 -3.46
CA ALA A 376 -9.66 -2.10 -4.29
C ALA A 376 -9.92 -2.49 -5.75
N GLY A 377 -10.89 -1.82 -6.37
CA GLY A 377 -11.14 -1.89 -7.79
C GLY A 377 -10.29 -0.91 -8.60
N THR A 378 -10.58 -0.81 -9.89
CA THR A 378 -9.91 0.16 -10.77
C THR A 378 -10.34 1.59 -10.47
N GLY A 379 -11.63 1.84 -10.26
CA GLY A 379 -12.18 3.14 -9.89
C GLY A 379 -11.75 3.64 -8.51
N PHE A 380 -11.24 2.75 -7.64
CA PHE A 380 -10.72 3.09 -6.31
C PHE A 380 -9.70 4.23 -6.34
N PHE A 381 -8.88 4.31 -7.38
CA PHE A 381 -7.80 5.29 -7.52
C PHE A 381 -8.16 6.49 -8.41
N TYR A 382 -9.41 6.56 -8.92
CA TYR A 382 -9.84 7.62 -9.84
C TYR A 382 -11.19 8.28 -9.49
N LEU A 383 -11.82 7.91 -8.36
CA LEU A 383 -12.82 8.74 -7.68
C LEU A 383 -12.33 10.16 -7.45
#